data_AF-A0A352YZQ6-F1
#
_entry.id   AF-A0A352YZQ6-F1
#
_cell.length_a   1.000
_cell.length_b   1.000
_cell.length_c   1.000
_cell.angle_alpha   90.00
_cell.angle_beta   90.00
_cell.angle_gamma   90.00
#
_symmetry.space_group_name_H-M   'P 1'
#
loop_
_entity.id
_entity.type
_entity.pdbx_description
1 polymer ?
#
loop_
_entity_poly.entity_id
_entity_poly.type
_entity_poly.pdbx_seq_one_letter_code
_entity_poly.pdbx_strand_id
1 'polypeptide(L)'
;DNTPIPEVTDNTLWIGSSVPAYSWYFNDIANKPKYGALYNWYAVNSGKLCPSGWHVPTDDEFKTLEQTLGMAADQLEIWGWRGTDQGTKIKNTTGWDDGGNGTNSSGFSALPGGYRFGATGEFFLLTTITYWWTSTE
;
A
#
# COMPACT_ATOMS: atom_id res chain seq x y z
N ASP A 1 9.97 0.53 16.84
CA ASP A 1 10.73 0.31 18.11
C ASP A 1 11.71 -0.88 18.02
N ASN A 2 12.12 -1.28 16.81
CA ASN A 2 12.93 -2.48 16.53
C ASN A 2 12.31 -3.81 16.99
N THR A 3 11.03 -3.84 17.41
CA THR A 3 10.32 -5.09 17.64
C THR A 3 10.17 -5.82 16.30
N PRO A 4 10.66 -7.08 16.18
CA PRO A 4 10.48 -7.84 14.96
C PRO A 4 8.99 -8.08 14.68
N ILE A 5 8.58 -7.86 13.43
CA ILE A 5 7.27 -8.27 12.94
C ILE A 5 7.47 -9.67 12.32
N PRO A 6 6.71 -10.70 12.72
CA PRO A 6 6.86 -12.03 12.15
C PRO A 6 6.40 -12.10 10.70
N GLU A 7 7.14 -12.85 9.88
CA GLU A 7 6.68 -13.28 8.56
C GLU A 7 5.67 -14.40 8.73
N VAL A 8 4.47 -14.23 8.20
CA VAL A 8 3.40 -15.23 8.25
C VAL A 8 3.11 -15.66 6.83
N THR A 9 3.39 -16.91 6.47
CA THR A 9 3.16 -17.43 5.11
C THR A 9 1.89 -18.26 4.98
N ASP A 10 1.42 -18.87 6.08
CA ASP A 10 0.20 -19.68 6.14
C ASP A 10 -1.06 -18.81 6.13
N ASN A 11 -2.06 -19.19 5.33
CA ASN A 11 -3.30 -18.43 5.17
C ASN A 11 -4.19 -18.51 6.42
N THR A 12 -4.22 -19.64 7.12
CA THR A 12 -5.00 -19.79 8.36
C THR A 12 -4.46 -18.89 9.46
N LEU A 13 -3.13 -18.84 9.61
CA LEU A 13 -2.46 -17.95 10.55
C LEU A 13 -2.64 -16.48 10.17
N TRP A 14 -2.64 -16.14 8.87
CA TRP A 14 -2.88 -14.77 8.42
C TRP A 14 -4.28 -14.29 8.80
N ILE A 15 -5.30 -15.08 8.47
CA ILE A 15 -6.71 -14.77 8.76
C ILE A 15 -6.94 -14.68 10.27
N GLY A 16 -6.40 -15.64 11.03
CA GLY A 16 -6.56 -15.72 12.48
C GLY A 16 -5.64 -14.79 13.28
N SER A 17 -4.79 -14.00 12.63
CA SER A 17 -3.83 -13.15 13.32
C SER A 17 -4.54 -12.01 14.07
N SER A 18 -4.11 -11.77 15.30
CA SER A 18 -4.45 -10.58 16.09
C SER A 18 -3.20 -9.77 16.46
N VAL A 19 -2.08 -10.04 15.77
CA VAL A 19 -0.77 -9.46 16.05
C VAL A 19 -0.14 -8.95 14.74
N PRO A 20 0.83 -8.01 14.83
CA PRO A 20 1.59 -7.58 13.66
C PRO A 20 2.11 -8.77 12.86
N ALA A 21 1.91 -8.74 11.55
CA ALA A 21 2.46 -9.72 10.62
C ALA A 21 2.79 -9.05 9.29
N TYR A 22 3.75 -9.64 8.58
CA TYR A 22 4.04 -9.29 7.20
C TYR A 22 4.19 -10.55 6.33
N SER A 23 4.13 -10.37 5.02
CA SER A 23 4.55 -11.38 4.04
C SER A 23 5.07 -10.73 2.76
N TRP A 24 5.95 -11.42 2.04
CA TRP A 24 6.24 -11.08 0.65
C TRP A 24 5.09 -11.55 -0.24
N TYR A 25 4.84 -10.87 -1.36
CA TYR A 25 3.82 -11.34 -2.29
C TYR A 25 4.09 -12.79 -2.73
N PHE A 26 3.07 -13.65 -2.70
CA PHE A 26 3.17 -15.11 -2.90
C PHE A 26 4.15 -15.84 -1.97
N ASN A 27 4.50 -15.26 -0.82
CA ASN A 27 5.53 -15.80 0.08
C ASN A 27 6.90 -15.98 -0.60
N ASP A 28 7.16 -15.20 -1.66
CA ASP A 28 8.41 -15.27 -2.42
C ASP A 28 9.31 -14.08 -2.08
N ILE A 29 10.45 -14.37 -1.45
CA ILE A 29 11.46 -13.38 -1.07
C ILE A 29 12.02 -12.61 -2.28
N ALA A 30 11.94 -13.16 -3.51
CA ALA A 30 12.33 -12.45 -4.72
C ALA A 30 11.48 -11.19 -4.99
N ASN A 31 10.30 -11.08 -4.36
CA ASN A 31 9.45 -9.89 -4.42
C ASN A 31 9.85 -8.79 -3.44
N LYS A 32 10.65 -9.09 -2.40
CA LYS A 32 11.14 -8.11 -1.42
C LYS A 32 11.80 -6.88 -2.07
N PRO A 33 12.78 -7.01 -2.98
CA PRO A 33 13.42 -5.84 -3.58
C PRO A 33 12.54 -5.10 -4.60
N LYS A 34 11.42 -5.70 -5.04
CA LYS A 34 10.53 -5.12 -6.05
C LYS A 34 9.37 -4.37 -5.42
N TYR A 35 8.63 -5.02 -4.53
CA TYR A 35 7.35 -4.51 -4.03
C TYR A 35 7.37 -4.22 -2.53
N GLY A 36 8.40 -4.66 -1.81
CA GLY A 36 8.43 -4.61 -0.37
C GLY A 36 7.49 -5.63 0.28
N ALA A 37 7.22 -5.43 1.56
CA ALA A 37 6.39 -6.33 2.37
C ALA A 37 4.93 -5.88 2.34
N LEU A 38 4.02 -6.86 2.35
CA LEU A 38 2.61 -6.67 2.63
C LEU A 38 2.40 -6.81 4.14
N TYR A 39 2.02 -5.73 4.80
CA TYR A 39 1.72 -5.70 6.23
C TYR A 39 0.23 -5.89 6.47
N ASN A 40 -0.14 -6.58 7.55
CA ASN A 40 -1.52 -6.62 8.01
C ASN A 40 -1.89 -5.33 8.79
N TRP A 41 -3.18 -5.15 9.05
CA TRP A 41 -3.67 -3.98 9.81
C TRP A 41 -3.02 -3.84 11.19
N TYR A 42 -2.81 -4.96 11.90
CA TYR A 42 -2.21 -4.93 13.24
C TYR A 42 -0.78 -4.38 13.26
N ALA A 43 0.00 -4.64 12.20
CA ALA A 43 1.34 -4.07 12.06
C ALA A 43 1.27 -2.55 11.89
N VAL A 44 0.35 -2.07 11.06
CA VAL A 44 0.16 -0.65 10.77
C VAL A 44 -0.37 0.10 12.00
N ASN A 45 -1.46 -0.39 12.58
CA ASN A 45 -2.13 0.21 13.74
C ASN A 45 -1.30 0.14 15.04
N SER A 46 -0.18 -0.59 15.05
CA SER A 46 0.72 -0.67 16.20
C SER A 46 1.40 0.67 16.53
N GLY A 47 1.45 1.62 15.58
CA GLY A 47 2.23 2.86 15.68
C GLY A 47 3.74 2.65 15.72
N LYS A 48 4.22 1.42 15.46
CA LYS A 48 5.62 1.01 15.61
C LYS A 48 6.28 0.58 14.29
N LEU A 49 5.51 0.56 13.22
CA LEU A 49 5.92 0.08 11.89
C LEU A 49 7.03 0.95 11.30
N CYS A 50 6.91 2.26 11.42
CA CYS A 50 7.82 3.20 10.78
C CYS A 50 9.07 3.48 11.64
N PRO A 51 10.24 3.69 11.01
CA PRO A 51 11.45 4.12 11.71
C PRO A 51 11.30 5.54 12.29
N SER A 52 12.20 5.92 13.19
CA SER A 52 12.18 7.27 13.78
C SER A 52 12.21 8.36 12.70
N GLY A 53 11.31 9.35 12.82
CA GLY A 53 11.14 10.41 11.83
C GLY A 53 10.19 10.07 10.68
N TRP A 54 9.63 8.86 10.67
CA TRP A 54 8.63 8.41 9.71
C TRP A 54 7.36 7.95 10.43
N HIS A 55 6.23 8.05 9.75
CA HIS A 55 4.94 7.58 10.24
C HIS A 55 4.12 6.96 9.10
N VAL A 56 3.05 6.26 9.46
CA VAL A 56 2.05 5.79 8.49
C VAL A 56 1.19 6.99 8.10
N PRO A 57 0.99 7.27 6.80
CA PRO A 57 0.24 8.44 6.37
C PRO A 57 -1.20 8.43 6.90
N THR A 58 -1.78 9.59 7.14
CA THR A 58 -3.25 9.76 7.29
C THR A 58 -3.91 9.94 5.93
N ASP A 59 -5.24 9.83 5.83
CA ASP A 59 -5.95 10.22 4.58
C ASP A 59 -5.79 11.71 4.28
N ASP A 60 -5.68 12.58 5.29
CA ASP A 60 -5.40 14.02 5.06
C ASP A 60 -4.03 14.26 4.39
N GLU A 61 -3.03 13.42 4.67
CA GLU A 61 -1.75 13.48 3.98
C GLU A 61 -1.84 12.95 2.54
N PHE A 62 -2.66 11.93 2.28
CA PHE A 62 -2.99 11.50 0.92
C PHE A 62 -3.77 12.57 0.15
N LYS A 63 -4.77 13.20 0.76
CA LYS A 63 -5.51 14.36 0.22
C LYS A 63 -4.57 15.50 -0.13
N THR A 64 -3.58 15.77 0.72
CA THR A 64 -2.55 16.78 0.44
C THR A 64 -1.73 16.41 -0.79
N LEU A 65 -1.26 15.15 -0.90
CA LEU A 65 -0.58 14.66 -2.09
C LEU A 65 -1.46 14.82 -3.34
N GLU A 66 -2.70 14.39 -3.30
CA GLU A 66 -3.62 14.49 -4.44
C GLU A 66 -3.88 15.94 -4.85
N GLN A 67 -4.07 16.85 -3.89
CA GLN A 67 -4.23 18.27 -4.15
C GLN A 67 -2.97 18.88 -4.78
N THR A 68 -1.77 18.49 -4.32
CA THR A 68 -0.51 18.95 -4.94
C THR A 68 -0.36 18.49 -6.40
N LEU A 69 -1.04 17.39 -6.76
CA LEU A 69 -1.12 16.87 -8.12
C LEU A 69 -2.27 17.47 -8.95
N GLY A 70 -2.95 18.48 -8.40
CA GLY A 70 -3.99 19.25 -9.08
C GLY A 70 -5.39 18.70 -8.91
N MET A 71 -5.66 17.86 -7.90
CA MET A 71 -7.03 17.47 -7.55
C MET A 71 -7.80 18.68 -7.03
N ALA A 72 -9.05 18.85 -7.47
CA ALA A 72 -9.90 19.94 -7.01
C ALA A 72 -10.40 19.69 -5.57
N ALA A 73 -10.54 20.77 -4.79
CA ALA A 73 -10.86 20.68 -3.36
C ALA A 73 -12.24 20.04 -3.09
N ASP A 74 -13.19 20.19 -4.01
CA ASP A 74 -14.51 19.58 -3.94
C ASP A 74 -14.49 18.05 -4.15
N GLN A 75 -13.36 17.48 -4.60
CA GLN A 75 -13.18 16.05 -4.77
C GLN A 75 -12.54 15.36 -3.56
N LEU A 76 -11.96 16.10 -2.61
CA LEU A 76 -11.14 15.53 -1.53
C LEU A 76 -11.95 14.63 -0.60
N GLU A 77 -13.21 14.96 -0.35
CA GLU A 77 -14.08 14.20 0.56
C GLU A 77 -14.94 13.14 -0.17
N ILE A 78 -14.71 12.92 -1.47
CA ILE A 78 -15.41 11.86 -2.21
C ILE A 78 -14.90 10.51 -1.73
N TRP A 79 -15.82 9.67 -1.23
CA TRP A 79 -15.53 8.29 -0.88
C TRP A 79 -15.43 7.40 -2.12
N GLY A 80 -14.42 6.53 -2.15
CA GLY A 80 -14.15 5.64 -3.29
C GLY A 80 -13.24 6.28 -4.34
N TRP A 81 -13.55 6.09 -5.62
CA TRP A 81 -12.75 6.63 -6.72
C TRP A 81 -12.89 8.16 -6.79
N ARG A 82 -11.78 8.88 -6.58
CA ARG A 82 -11.70 10.34 -6.68
C ARG A 82 -10.61 10.81 -7.64
N GLY A 83 -10.72 12.06 -8.07
CA GLY A 83 -9.77 12.68 -8.99
C GLY A 83 -10.03 12.40 -10.47
N THR A 84 -9.01 12.66 -11.28
CA THR A 84 -9.03 12.53 -12.74
C THR A 84 -7.80 11.78 -13.23
N ASP A 85 -6.60 12.25 -12.88
CA ASP A 85 -5.31 11.72 -13.35
C ASP A 85 -4.25 11.54 -12.25
N GLN A 86 -4.60 11.77 -10.99
CA GLN A 86 -3.67 11.71 -9.85
C GLN A 86 -3.07 10.31 -9.71
N GLY A 87 -3.87 9.26 -9.92
CA GLY A 87 -3.38 7.89 -9.99
C GLY A 87 -2.27 7.72 -11.04
N THR A 88 -2.45 8.24 -12.25
CA THR A 88 -1.44 8.21 -13.32
C THR A 88 -0.16 8.96 -12.92
N LYS A 89 -0.27 10.08 -12.20
CA LYS A 89 0.88 10.87 -11.72
C LYS A 89 1.64 10.22 -10.56
N ILE A 90 0.99 9.33 -9.80
CA ILE A 90 1.57 8.60 -8.65
C ILE A 90 2.22 7.28 -9.08
N LYS A 91 1.58 6.57 -10.01
CA LYS A 91 2.07 5.30 -10.55
C LYS A 91 3.49 5.41 -11.10
N ASN A 92 4.29 4.39 -10.85
CA ASN A 92 5.60 4.23 -11.46
C ASN A 92 5.49 4.14 -13.00
N THR A 93 6.58 4.47 -13.69
CA THR A 93 6.64 4.47 -15.15
C THR A 93 6.74 3.07 -15.77
N THR A 94 6.96 2.05 -14.94
CA THR A 94 7.06 0.65 -15.35
C THR A 94 6.41 -0.29 -14.32
N GLY A 95 6.12 -1.52 -14.75
CA GLY A 95 5.69 -2.63 -13.90
C GLY A 95 4.18 -2.85 -13.85
N TRP A 96 3.38 -1.92 -14.39
CA TRP A 96 1.93 -2.05 -14.49
C TRP A 96 1.53 -2.76 -15.79
N ASP A 97 0.60 -3.70 -15.68
CA ASP A 97 0.06 -4.45 -16.82
C ASP A 97 -0.82 -3.58 -17.73
N ASP A 98 -1.16 -4.09 -18.92
CA ASP A 98 -2.11 -3.51 -19.87
C ASP A 98 -1.85 -2.04 -20.25
N GLY A 99 -0.57 -1.65 -20.29
CA GLY A 99 -0.19 -0.26 -20.56
C GLY A 99 -0.58 0.72 -19.44
N GLY A 100 -0.92 0.23 -18.26
CA GLY A 100 -1.39 1.00 -17.11
C GLY A 100 -0.30 1.75 -16.34
N ASN A 101 0.89 1.91 -16.93
CA ASN A 101 2.01 2.64 -16.33
C ASN A 101 1.67 4.12 -16.15
N GLY A 102 2.21 4.70 -15.09
CA GLY A 102 2.06 6.12 -14.80
C GLY A 102 3.13 6.99 -15.43
N THR A 103 3.06 8.28 -15.14
CA THR A 103 4.11 9.25 -15.46
C THR A 103 5.11 9.41 -14.31
N ASN A 104 4.73 8.99 -13.10
CA ASN A 104 5.45 9.25 -11.86
C ASN A 104 5.87 10.73 -11.67
N SER A 105 5.09 11.68 -12.19
CA SER A 105 5.41 13.10 -12.08
C SER A 105 5.38 13.62 -10.63
N SER A 106 4.80 12.84 -9.71
CA SER A 106 4.80 13.10 -8.27
C SER A 106 6.13 12.77 -7.58
N GLY A 107 6.94 11.87 -8.17
CA GLY A 107 8.10 11.27 -7.51
C GLY A 107 7.78 10.14 -6.52
N PHE A 108 6.49 9.83 -6.29
CA PHE A 108 6.06 8.81 -5.31
C PHE A 108 6.48 7.38 -5.70
N SER A 109 6.51 7.09 -7.00
CA SER A 109 6.96 5.81 -7.58
C SER A 109 6.13 4.60 -7.13
N ALA A 110 4.80 4.70 -7.19
CA ALA A 110 3.91 3.60 -6.81
C ALA A 110 4.07 2.36 -7.70
N LEU A 111 4.51 1.26 -7.09
CA LEU A 111 4.67 -0.04 -7.75
C LEU A 111 3.43 -0.94 -7.52
N PRO A 112 3.04 -1.75 -8.50
CA PRO A 112 1.84 -2.58 -8.42
C PRO A 112 2.10 -3.88 -7.66
N GLY A 113 2.26 -3.76 -6.35
CA GLY A 113 2.60 -4.86 -5.44
C GLY A 113 1.46 -5.84 -5.13
N GLY A 114 0.26 -5.64 -5.68
CA GLY A 114 -0.92 -6.41 -5.35
C GLY A 114 -1.30 -6.27 -3.86
N TYR A 115 -2.03 -7.25 -3.34
CA TYR A 115 -2.36 -7.30 -1.92
C TYR A 115 -2.57 -8.72 -1.42
N ARG A 116 -2.59 -8.87 -0.10
CA ARG A 116 -2.96 -10.11 0.58
C ARG A 116 -4.28 -9.89 1.31
N PHE A 117 -5.29 -10.66 0.95
CA PHE A 117 -6.64 -10.43 1.41
C PHE A 117 -6.83 -10.92 2.85
N GLY A 118 -7.27 -10.04 3.76
CA GLY A 118 -7.44 -10.38 5.16
C GLY A 118 -8.45 -11.51 5.44
N ALA A 119 -9.48 -11.65 4.60
CA ALA A 119 -10.53 -12.64 4.82
C ALA A 119 -10.15 -14.07 4.38
N THR A 120 -9.19 -14.22 3.45
CA THR A 120 -8.79 -15.53 2.91
C THR A 120 -7.31 -15.83 3.04
N GLY A 121 -6.47 -14.84 3.36
CA GLY A 121 -5.01 -14.96 3.31
C GLY A 121 -4.42 -15.07 1.90
N GLU A 122 -5.26 -15.11 0.86
CA GLU A 122 -4.80 -15.26 -0.53
C GLU A 122 -4.22 -13.95 -1.09
N PHE A 123 -3.36 -14.09 -2.09
CA PHE A 123 -2.73 -12.98 -2.79
C PHE A 123 -3.45 -12.66 -4.10
N PHE A 124 -3.62 -11.37 -4.39
CA PHE A 124 -4.37 -10.93 -5.57
C PHE A 124 -3.71 -9.74 -6.27
N LEU A 125 -3.94 -9.68 -7.59
CA LEU A 125 -3.76 -8.50 -8.43
C LEU A 125 -2.35 -7.88 -8.41
N LEU A 126 -1.30 -8.70 -8.28
CA LEU A 126 0.06 -8.28 -8.64
C LEU A 126 0.06 -7.64 -10.03
N THR A 127 0.93 -6.65 -10.25
CA THR A 127 1.07 -5.90 -11.51
C THR A 127 -0.18 -5.13 -11.98
N THR A 128 -1.31 -5.27 -11.28
CA THR A 128 -2.60 -4.65 -11.63
C THR A 128 -3.03 -3.56 -10.65
N ILE A 129 -2.88 -3.78 -9.34
CA ILE A 129 -3.25 -2.83 -8.29
C ILE A 129 -2.19 -2.79 -7.18
N THR A 130 -2.27 -1.79 -6.33
CA THR A 130 -1.61 -1.76 -5.03
C THR A 130 -2.47 -0.94 -4.07
N TYR A 131 -2.46 -1.34 -2.80
CA TYR A 131 -3.14 -0.64 -1.73
C TYR A 131 -2.10 -0.12 -0.74
N TRP A 132 -2.33 1.07 -0.22
CA TRP A 132 -1.59 1.59 0.93
C TRP A 132 -2.53 1.71 2.09
N TRP A 133 -2.03 1.32 3.25
CA TRP A 133 -2.70 1.60 4.49
C TRP A 133 -2.58 3.08 4.81
N THR A 134 -3.63 3.61 5.42
CA THR A 134 -3.55 4.85 6.16
C THR A 134 -3.62 4.54 7.66
N SER A 135 -3.32 5.51 8.51
CA SER A 135 -3.48 5.38 9.96
C SER A 135 -4.90 5.75 10.43
N THR A 136 -5.76 6.22 9.53
CA THR A 136 -7.09 6.77 9.81
C THR A 136 -8.24 6.01 9.11
N GLU A 137 -7.93 5.15 8.15
CA GLU A 137 -8.84 4.36 7.30
C GLU A 137 -8.28 2.96 6.96
#